data_AF-A0A819IGR7-F1
#
_entry.id   AF-A0A819IGR7-F1
#
_cell.length_a   1.000
_cell.length_b   1.000
_cell.length_c   1.000
_cell.angle_alpha   90.00
_cell.angle_beta   90.00
_cell.angle_gamma   90.00
#
_symmetry.space_group_name_H-M   'P 1'
#
loop_
_entity.id
_entity.type
_entity.pdbx_description
1 polymer ?
#
loop_
_entity_poly.entity_id
_entity_poly.type
_entity_poly.pdbx_seq_one_letter_code
_entity_poly.pdbx_strand_id
1 'polypeptide(L)'
;STSVIFIADPPVIIENPVYGSLTPKFINFAAPGMVVSIIFFLATGLTGLIFVVEKKQGLLERSWIAGVTTIEVMFAHIIVKFFIRIIQIILLLTFTDYIFKIEIKGSIFLAAGIIFLQGICGMSYGLLISSMCDEEMEAMQVVLGSIFPVLICSGIMWPLEGMPPVMRYISNFTPLTHTVEAMRCIAARSWSLTHF
;
A
#
# COMPACT_ATOMS: atom_id res chain seq x y z
N SER A 1 -24.49 13.48 52.77
CA SER A 1 -24.91 13.39 51.36
C SER A 1 -23.81 14.02 50.52
N THR A 2 -22.89 13.34 49.85
CA THR A 2 -22.66 11.90 49.65
C THR A 2 -21.17 11.76 49.35
N SER A 3 -20.47 10.98 50.15
CA SER A 3 -19.08 10.56 49.96
C SER A 3 -18.97 9.74 48.67
N VAL A 4 -18.25 10.24 47.67
CA VAL A 4 -17.96 9.48 46.45
C VAL A 4 -16.78 8.57 46.76
N ILE A 5 -17.13 7.31 47.01
CA ILE A 5 -16.23 6.23 47.37
C ILE A 5 -15.41 5.86 46.12
N PHE A 6 -14.09 5.96 46.24
CA PHE A 6 -13.12 5.32 45.35
C PHE A 6 -13.32 3.80 45.44
N ILE A 7 -13.97 3.20 44.46
CA ILE A 7 -13.98 1.74 44.26
C ILE A 7 -13.41 1.45 42.88
N ALA A 8 -12.37 0.62 42.89
CA ALA A 8 -11.67 -0.02 41.79
C ALA A 8 -10.65 0.84 41.04
N ASP A 9 -9.41 0.83 41.54
CA ASP A 9 -8.26 0.84 40.64
C ASP A 9 -8.47 -0.28 39.59
N PRO A 10 -8.48 0.02 38.28
CA PRO A 10 -8.50 -1.04 37.29
C PRO A 10 -7.26 -1.92 37.53
N PRO A 11 -7.38 -3.26 37.59
CA PRO A 11 -6.27 -4.17 37.84
C PRO A 11 -5.46 -4.37 36.56
N VAL A 12 -5.16 -3.27 35.87
CA VAL A 12 -4.29 -3.23 34.71
C VAL A 12 -3.15 -2.33 35.12
N ILE A 13 -2.08 -2.97 35.58
CA ILE A 13 -0.78 -2.31 35.70
C ILE A 13 -0.43 -1.92 34.26
N ILE A 14 -0.66 -0.65 33.92
CA ILE A 14 -0.22 -0.07 32.65
C ILE A 14 1.30 0.03 32.80
N GLU A 15 1.99 -1.07 32.54
CA GLU A 15 3.44 -1.06 32.37
C GLU A 15 3.76 -0.08 31.25
N ASN A 16 4.80 0.72 31.48
CA ASN A 16 5.29 1.66 30.48
C ASN A 16 5.55 0.89 29.18
N PRO A 17 4.98 1.30 28.05
CA PRO A 17 5.24 0.65 26.78
C PRO A 17 6.75 0.70 26.53
N VAL A 18 7.36 -0.48 26.39
CA VAL A 18 8.79 -0.65 26.07
C VAL A 18 9.13 0.05 24.74
N TYR A 19 8.13 0.32 23.88
CA TYR A 19 8.25 1.12 22.66
C TYR A 19 7.09 2.13 22.50
N GLY A 20 7.39 3.43 22.49
CA GLY A 20 6.48 4.54 22.13
C GLY A 20 5.90 5.35 23.31
N SER A 21 5.48 6.59 23.07
CA SER A 21 4.91 7.49 24.09
C SER A 21 3.43 7.17 24.40
N LEU A 22 3.01 7.43 25.65
CA LEU A 22 1.65 7.18 26.20
C LEU A 22 0.48 7.89 25.47
N THR A 23 0.74 8.62 24.40
CA THR A 23 -0.28 9.26 23.54
C THR A 23 0.06 9.01 22.06
N PRO A 24 -0.23 7.82 21.51
CA PRO A 24 -0.08 7.59 20.09
C PRO A 24 -1.06 8.50 19.35
N LYS A 25 -0.55 9.57 18.75
CA LYS A 25 -1.34 10.41 17.85
C LYS A 25 -1.85 9.52 16.72
N PHE A 26 -3.12 9.66 16.36
CA PHE A 26 -3.76 8.93 15.24
C PHE A 26 -2.92 8.97 13.95
N ILE A 27 -2.16 10.05 13.75
CA ILE A 27 -1.19 10.24 12.69
C ILE A 27 -0.14 9.12 12.63
N ASN A 28 0.40 8.64 13.75
CA ASN A 28 1.41 7.58 13.76
C ASN A 28 0.84 6.21 13.37
N PHE A 29 -0.47 6.01 13.61
CA PHE A 29 -1.17 4.79 13.23
C PHE A 29 -1.63 4.81 11.75
N ALA A 30 -2.04 5.98 11.25
CA ALA A 30 -2.54 6.16 9.90
C ALA A 30 -1.43 6.39 8.87
N ALA A 31 -0.30 6.98 9.26
CA ALA A 31 0.84 7.30 8.38
C ALA A 31 1.36 6.10 7.56
N PRO A 32 1.73 4.95 8.16
CA PRO A 32 2.21 3.80 7.37
C PRO A 32 1.15 3.29 6.38
N GLY A 33 -0.13 3.35 6.75
CA GLY A 33 -1.22 2.99 5.85
C GLY A 33 -1.36 3.94 4.66
N MET A 34 -1.24 5.24 4.90
CA MET A 34 -1.25 6.25 3.83
C MET A 34 -0.09 6.05 2.86
N VAL A 35 1.13 5.83 3.37
CA VAL A 35 2.31 5.57 2.54
C VAL A 35 2.11 4.36 1.62
N VAL A 36 1.58 3.25 2.18
CA VAL A 36 1.26 2.02 1.42
C VAL A 36 0.16 2.24 0.37
N SER A 37 -0.82 3.10 0.66
CA SER A 37 -1.86 3.44 -0.31
C SER A 37 -1.33 4.29 -1.47
N ILE A 38 -0.46 5.28 -1.19
CA ILE A 38 0.10 6.16 -2.21
C ILE A 38 0.91 5.34 -3.21
N ILE A 39 1.76 4.42 -2.75
CA ILE A 39 2.56 3.58 -3.65
C ILE A 39 1.70 2.66 -4.52
N PHE A 40 0.58 2.15 -3.97
CA PHE A 40 -0.35 1.31 -4.71
C PHE A 40 -1.05 2.09 -5.82
N PHE A 41 -1.53 3.31 -5.53
CA PHE A 41 -2.19 4.14 -6.54
C PHE A 41 -1.21 4.67 -7.59
N LEU A 42 0.02 5.00 -7.20
CA LEU A 42 1.08 5.33 -8.16
C LEU A 42 1.41 4.14 -9.06
N ALA A 43 1.48 2.93 -8.51
CA ALA A 43 1.70 1.70 -9.30
C ALA A 43 0.57 1.46 -10.30
N THR A 44 -0.67 1.54 -9.80
CA THR A 44 -1.90 1.30 -10.54
C THR A 44 -2.07 2.32 -11.66
N GLY A 45 -1.91 3.61 -11.35
CA GLY A 45 -2.07 4.70 -12.31
C GLY A 45 -1.02 4.68 -13.41
N LEU A 46 0.26 4.52 -13.06
CA LEU A 46 1.33 4.45 -14.07
C LEU A 46 1.15 3.24 -14.98
N THR A 47 0.94 2.05 -14.39
CA THR A 47 0.83 0.82 -15.18
C THR A 47 -0.43 0.82 -16.03
N GLY A 48 -1.55 1.25 -15.46
CA GLY A 48 -2.82 1.35 -16.18
C GLY A 48 -2.72 2.31 -17.36
N LEU A 49 -2.21 3.53 -17.14
CA LEU A 49 -2.09 4.53 -18.19
C LEU A 49 -1.14 4.07 -19.31
N ILE A 50 0.06 3.60 -18.94
CA ILE A 50 1.07 3.14 -19.92
C ILE A 50 0.49 2.03 -20.79
N PHE A 51 -0.22 1.05 -20.19
CA PHE A 51 -0.77 -0.06 -20.94
C PHE A 51 -1.95 0.34 -21.85
N VAL A 52 -2.80 1.29 -21.42
CA VAL A 52 -3.85 1.84 -22.29
C VAL A 52 -3.24 2.56 -23.50
N VAL A 53 -2.19 3.36 -23.28
CA VAL A 53 -1.46 4.03 -24.37
C VAL A 53 -0.85 3.00 -25.34
N GLU A 54 -0.18 1.97 -24.82
CA GLU A 54 0.41 0.89 -25.62
C GLU A 54 -0.65 0.15 -26.47
N LYS A 55 -1.82 -0.14 -25.87
CA LYS A 55 -2.97 -0.76 -26.52
C LYS A 55 -3.51 0.14 -27.64
N LYS A 56 -3.72 1.43 -27.35
CA LYS A 56 -4.24 2.43 -28.31
C LYS A 56 -3.32 2.66 -29.49
N GLN A 57 -2.01 2.62 -29.27
CA GLN A 57 -1.01 2.77 -30.32
C GLN A 57 -0.82 1.50 -31.17
N GLY A 58 -1.51 0.40 -30.82
CA GLY A 58 -1.35 -0.89 -31.50
C GLY A 58 0.09 -1.39 -31.42
N LEU A 59 0.82 -1.11 -30.33
CA LEU A 59 2.25 -1.39 -30.24
C LEU A 59 2.54 -2.88 -30.48
N LEU A 60 1.68 -3.76 -29.97
CA LEU A 60 1.75 -5.22 -30.19
C LEU A 60 1.70 -5.60 -31.68
N GLU A 61 0.79 -4.99 -32.45
CA GLU A 61 0.66 -5.27 -33.88
C GLU A 61 1.85 -4.72 -34.68
N ARG A 62 2.34 -3.53 -34.30
CA ARG A 62 3.51 -2.92 -34.93
C ARG A 62 4.79 -3.71 -34.64
N SER A 63 4.96 -4.21 -33.42
CA SER A 63 6.09 -5.09 -33.05
C SER A 63 6.05 -6.41 -33.81
N TRP A 64 4.85 -6.98 -34.04
CA TRP A 64 4.69 -8.19 -34.84
C TRP A 64 5.09 -7.97 -36.30
N ILE A 65 4.69 -6.83 -36.88
CA ILE A 65 5.06 -6.47 -38.26
C ILE A 65 6.56 -6.16 -38.38
N ALA A 66 7.17 -5.60 -37.33
CA ALA A 66 8.61 -5.33 -37.28
C ALA A 66 9.48 -6.60 -37.09
N GLY A 67 8.89 -7.78 -36.96
CA GLY A 67 9.61 -9.04 -36.78
C GLY A 67 10.25 -9.22 -35.39
N VAL A 68 9.87 -8.38 -34.41
CA VAL A 68 10.33 -8.49 -33.03
C VAL A 68 9.46 -9.50 -32.29
N THR A 69 10.08 -10.41 -31.53
CA THR A 69 9.32 -11.42 -30.80
C THR A 69 8.56 -10.79 -29.63
N THR A 70 7.31 -11.23 -29.39
CA THR A 70 6.50 -10.74 -28.25
C THR A 70 7.22 -10.91 -26.91
N ILE A 71 8.04 -11.95 -26.78
CA ILE A 71 8.80 -12.26 -25.56
C ILE A 71 9.85 -11.18 -25.26
N GLU A 72 10.58 -10.69 -26.27
CA GLU A 72 11.57 -9.62 -26.10
C GLU A 72 10.92 -8.33 -25.62
N VAL A 73 9.75 -7.98 -26.17
CA VAL A 73 8.98 -6.80 -25.76
C VAL A 73 8.52 -6.94 -24.30
N MET A 74 8.00 -8.11 -23.91
CA MET A 74 7.58 -8.35 -22.52
C MET A 74 8.75 -8.26 -21.54
N PHE A 75 9.91 -8.82 -21.89
CA PHE A 75 11.12 -8.71 -21.07
C PHE A 75 11.55 -7.26 -20.87
N ALA A 76 11.54 -6.46 -21.93
CA ALA A 76 11.86 -5.04 -21.84
C ALA A 76 10.91 -4.30 -20.87
N HIS A 77 9.60 -4.58 -20.95
CA HIS A 77 8.62 -3.96 -20.05
C HIS A 77 8.82 -4.38 -18.60
N ILE A 78 9.12 -5.66 -18.34
CA ILE A 78 9.39 -6.16 -16.98
C ILE A 78 10.61 -5.45 -16.39
N ILE A 79 11.70 -5.37 -17.16
CA ILE A 79 12.95 -4.74 -16.71
C ILE A 79 12.71 -3.25 -16.43
N VAL A 80 12.11 -2.52 -17.37
CA VAL A 80 11.84 -1.09 -17.20
C VAL A 80 10.91 -0.84 -16.02
N LYS A 81 9.82 -1.60 -15.88
CA LYS A 81 8.90 -1.49 -14.74
C LYS A 81 9.62 -1.80 -13.43
N PHE A 82 10.46 -2.82 -13.38
CA PHE A 82 11.25 -3.17 -12.19
C PHE A 82 12.15 -2.01 -11.72
N PHE A 83 12.88 -1.36 -12.64
CA PHE A 83 13.70 -0.19 -12.32
C PHE A 83 12.88 1.00 -11.81
N ILE A 84 11.76 1.30 -12.46
CA ILE A 84 10.84 2.36 -12.03
C ILE A 84 10.34 2.09 -10.60
N ARG A 85 10.04 0.83 -10.27
CA ARG A 85 9.60 0.43 -8.93
C ARG A 85 10.68 0.61 -7.87
N ILE A 86 11.94 0.27 -8.16
CA ILE A 86 13.04 0.49 -7.22
C ILE A 86 13.16 1.99 -6.88
N ILE A 87 13.11 2.85 -7.90
CA ILE A 87 13.17 4.31 -7.71
C ILE A 87 12.01 4.80 -6.85
N GLN A 88 10.78 4.31 -7.09
CA GLN A 88 9.62 4.66 -6.27
C GLN A 88 9.76 4.23 -4.80
N ILE A 89 10.32 3.04 -4.54
CA ILE A 89 10.54 2.55 -3.18
C ILE A 89 11.57 3.41 -2.45
N ILE A 90 12.70 3.74 -3.11
CA ILE A 90 13.74 4.59 -2.52
C ILE A 90 13.16 5.97 -2.20
N LEU A 91 12.45 6.58 -3.16
CA LEU A 91 11.85 7.89 -2.97
C LEU A 91 10.88 7.90 -1.78
N LEU A 92 10.08 6.85 -1.64
CA LEU A 92 9.11 6.70 -0.56
C LEU A 92 9.75 6.45 0.80
N LEU A 93 10.82 5.65 0.88
CA LEU A 93 11.57 5.44 2.11
C LEU A 93 12.19 6.77 2.59
N THR A 94 12.82 7.52 1.68
CA THR A 94 13.36 8.86 1.98
C THR A 94 12.27 9.83 2.41
N PHE A 95 11.09 9.79 1.78
CA PHE A 95 9.95 10.65 2.11
C PHE A 95 9.40 10.33 3.51
N THR A 96 9.34 9.05 3.88
CA THR A 96 8.86 8.60 5.19
C THR A 96 9.77 9.08 6.32
N ASP A 97 11.09 8.99 6.13
CA ASP A 97 12.08 9.48 7.10
C ASP A 97 12.03 11.02 7.23
N TYR A 98 12.05 11.73 6.10
CA TYR A 98 12.19 13.19 6.09
C TYR A 98 10.91 13.94 6.50
N ILE A 99 9.73 13.48 6.07
CA ILE A 99 8.45 14.21 6.26
C ILE A 99 7.67 13.71 7.46
N PHE A 100 7.58 12.40 7.63
CA PHE A 100 6.80 11.85 8.74
C PHE A 100 7.60 11.78 10.04
N LYS A 101 8.95 11.89 9.99
CA LYS A 101 9.85 11.71 11.15
C LYS A 101 9.53 10.45 11.96
N ILE A 102 8.99 9.45 11.27
CA ILE A 102 8.71 8.14 11.84
C ILE A 102 10.02 7.39 11.70
N GLU A 103 10.75 7.26 12.80
CA GLU A 103 11.86 6.32 12.88
C GLU A 103 11.29 4.93 12.59
N ILE A 104 11.54 4.41 11.38
CA ILE A 104 11.27 3.01 11.09
C ILE A 104 12.27 2.23 11.94
N LYS A 105 11.85 1.87 13.17
CA LYS A 105 12.68 1.12 14.11
C LYS A 105 12.92 -0.34 13.67
N GLY A 106 12.17 -0.82 12.67
CA GLY A 106 12.32 -2.15 12.06
C GLY A 106 13.34 -2.20 10.92
N SER A 107 13.55 -3.39 10.35
CA SER A 107 14.48 -3.57 9.22
C SER A 107 13.97 -2.86 7.96
N ILE A 108 14.74 -1.89 7.46
CA ILE A 108 14.47 -1.15 6.21
C ILE A 108 14.27 -2.12 5.04
N PHE A 109 14.99 -3.24 5.03
CA PHE A 109 14.88 -4.25 3.97
C PHE A 109 13.52 -4.94 3.96
N LEU A 110 12.94 -5.21 5.14
CA LEU A 110 11.63 -5.84 5.28
C LEU A 110 10.52 -4.87 4.83
N ALA A 111 10.63 -3.60 5.22
CA ALA A 111 9.75 -2.55 4.72
C ALA A 111 9.81 -2.43 3.19
N ALA A 112 11.03 -2.37 2.62
CA ALA A 112 11.23 -2.34 1.17
C ALA A 112 10.60 -3.54 0.46
N GLY A 113 10.74 -4.75 1.01
CA GLY A 113 10.14 -5.96 0.46
C GLY A 113 8.61 -5.91 0.42
N ILE A 114 7.97 -5.45 1.50
CA ILE A 114 6.50 -5.30 1.56
C ILE A 114 6.01 -4.23 0.58
N ILE A 115 6.71 -3.09 0.49
CA ILE A 115 6.36 -2.02 -0.46
C ILE A 115 6.53 -2.51 -1.91
N PHE A 116 7.53 -3.37 -2.17
CA PHE A 116 7.74 -3.99 -3.47
C PHE A 116 6.60 -4.94 -3.84
N LEU A 117 6.22 -5.85 -2.93
CA LEU A 117 5.07 -6.75 -3.07
C LEU A 117 3.77 -5.98 -3.33
N GLN A 118 3.52 -4.93 -2.54
CA GLN A 118 2.37 -4.04 -2.73
C GLN A 118 2.35 -3.42 -4.13
N GLY A 119 3.54 -3.12 -4.65
CA GLY A 119 3.72 -2.65 -6.01
C GLY A 119 3.24 -3.59 -7.07
N ILE A 120 3.63 -4.86 -6.94
CA ILE A 120 3.21 -5.91 -7.85
C ILE A 120 1.69 -6.04 -7.81
N CYS A 121 1.08 -6.03 -6.62
CA CYS A 121 -0.38 -6.01 -6.49
C CYS A 121 -1.02 -4.80 -7.18
N GLY A 122 -0.46 -3.60 -7.02
CA GLY A 122 -0.94 -2.40 -7.70
C GLY A 122 -0.77 -2.44 -9.22
N MET A 123 0.31 -3.04 -9.72
CA MET A 123 0.51 -3.27 -11.16
C MET A 123 -0.55 -4.22 -11.70
N SER A 124 -0.83 -5.35 -11.03
CA SER A 124 -1.89 -6.27 -11.42
C SER A 124 -3.27 -5.61 -11.44
N TYR A 125 -3.55 -4.76 -10.44
CA TYR A 125 -4.81 -4.01 -10.39
C TYR A 125 -4.91 -2.96 -11.52
N GLY A 126 -3.82 -2.26 -11.83
CA GLY A 126 -3.76 -1.32 -12.95
C GLY A 126 -3.94 -2.01 -14.31
N LEU A 127 -3.38 -3.21 -14.48
CA LEU A 127 -3.60 -4.02 -15.68
C LEU A 127 -5.06 -4.47 -15.82
N LEU A 128 -5.71 -4.83 -14.70
CA LEU A 128 -7.14 -5.18 -14.70
C LEU A 128 -8.02 -3.98 -15.11
N ILE A 129 -7.72 -2.77 -14.62
CA ILE A 129 -8.44 -1.57 -15.04
C ILE A 129 -8.20 -1.29 -16.53
N SER A 130 -6.95 -1.42 -16.98
CA SER A 130 -6.57 -1.15 -18.36
C SER A 130 -7.17 -2.15 -19.36
N SER A 131 -7.51 -3.37 -18.95
CA SER A 131 -8.20 -4.32 -19.83
C SER A 131 -9.66 -3.93 -20.09
N MET A 132 -10.28 -3.20 -19.17
CA MET A 132 -11.69 -2.75 -19.26
C MET A 132 -11.85 -1.38 -19.92
N CYS A 133 -10.77 -0.62 -20.08
CA CYS A 133 -10.80 0.75 -20.63
C CYS A 133 -10.05 0.80 -21.97
N ASP A 134 -10.59 1.53 -22.94
CA ASP A 134 -9.94 1.74 -24.26
C ASP A 134 -9.34 3.14 -24.39
N GLU A 135 -9.86 4.11 -23.64
CA GLU A 135 -9.41 5.50 -23.67
C GLU A 135 -8.60 5.90 -22.42
N GLU A 136 -7.58 6.73 -22.60
CA GLU A 136 -6.69 7.20 -21.53
C GLU A 136 -7.45 7.96 -20.44
N MET A 137 -8.38 8.82 -20.87
CA MET A 137 -9.17 9.65 -19.96
C MET A 137 -10.17 8.82 -19.14
N GLU A 138 -10.75 7.78 -19.73
CA GLU A 138 -11.63 6.84 -19.02
C GLU A 138 -10.85 6.03 -17.99
N ALA A 139 -9.66 5.52 -18.37
CA ALA A 139 -8.81 4.77 -17.46
C ALA A 139 -8.39 5.60 -16.25
N MET A 140 -7.99 6.86 -16.45
CA MET A 140 -7.66 7.76 -15.34
C MET A 140 -8.87 8.01 -14.41
N GLN A 141 -10.07 8.17 -14.97
CA GLN A 141 -11.29 8.33 -14.18
C GLN A 141 -11.63 7.08 -13.37
N VAL A 142 -11.46 5.88 -13.94
CA VAL A 142 -11.69 4.62 -13.21
C VAL A 142 -10.66 4.44 -12.10
N VAL A 143 -9.38 4.72 -12.37
CA VAL A 143 -8.33 4.67 -11.33
C VAL A 143 -8.68 5.64 -10.19
N LEU A 144 -8.95 6.91 -10.49
CA LEU A 144 -9.34 7.92 -9.50
C LEU A 144 -10.61 7.52 -8.74
N GLY A 145 -11.63 7.01 -9.44
CA GLY A 145 -12.87 6.54 -8.84
C GLY A 145 -12.64 5.35 -7.89
N SER A 146 -11.68 4.49 -8.20
CA SER A 146 -11.33 3.34 -7.36
C SER A 146 -10.52 3.67 -6.11
N ILE A 147 -9.96 4.88 -6.01
CA ILE A 147 -9.18 5.31 -4.83
C ILE A 147 -10.03 5.29 -3.57
N PHE A 148 -11.23 5.89 -3.63
CA PHE A 148 -12.13 6.00 -2.49
C PHE A 148 -12.56 4.63 -1.92
N PRO A 149 -13.11 3.68 -2.71
CA PRO A 149 -13.53 2.39 -2.17
C PRO A 149 -12.35 1.57 -1.64
N VAL A 150 -11.20 1.59 -2.32
CA VAL A 150 -10.00 0.85 -1.86
C VAL A 150 -9.46 1.44 -0.55
N LEU A 151 -9.42 2.77 -0.41
CA LEU A 151 -9.00 3.42 0.84
C LEU A 151 -9.92 3.06 2.00
N ILE A 152 -11.24 3.12 1.80
CA ILE A 152 -12.23 2.80 2.82
C ILE A 152 -12.16 1.31 3.23
N CYS A 153 -12.04 0.40 2.25
CA CYS A 153 -11.98 -1.03 2.52
C CYS A 153 -10.65 -1.43 3.18
N SER A 154 -9.55 -0.74 2.95
CA SER A 154 -8.23 -1.16 3.46
C SER A 154 -8.01 -0.99 4.96
N GLY A 155 -8.92 -0.35 5.70
CA GLY A 155 -8.78 -0.15 7.14
C GLY A 155 -7.66 0.83 7.53
N ILE A 156 -7.30 1.77 6.64
CA ILE A 156 -6.35 2.86 6.96
C ILE A 156 -6.95 3.82 7.99
N MET A 157 -8.23 4.18 7.81
CA MET A 157 -8.97 5.11 8.67
C MET A 157 -9.52 4.45 9.94
N TRP A 158 -9.82 3.15 9.90
CA TRP A 158 -10.42 2.43 11.02
C TRP A 158 -9.70 1.11 11.27
N PRO A 159 -9.38 0.73 12.52
CA PRO A 159 -8.86 -0.59 12.84
C PRO A 159 -9.77 -1.71 12.31
N LEU A 160 -9.18 -2.78 11.76
CA LEU A 160 -9.91 -3.94 11.22
C LEU A 160 -10.77 -4.63 12.29
N GLU A 161 -10.38 -4.50 13.55
CA GLU A 161 -11.07 -5.04 14.72
C GLU A 161 -12.43 -4.37 14.96
N GLY A 162 -12.63 -3.14 14.45
CA GLY A 162 -13.87 -2.39 14.59
C GLY A 162 -14.87 -2.59 13.44
N MET A 163 -14.53 -3.38 12.42
CA MET A 163 -15.35 -3.51 11.21
C MET A 163 -16.47 -4.58 11.33
N PRO A 164 -17.64 -4.36 10.73
CA PRO A 164 -18.66 -5.40 10.57
C PRO A 164 -18.12 -6.62 9.80
N PRO A 165 -18.62 -7.84 10.07
CA PRO A 165 -18.08 -9.07 9.49
C PRO A 165 -18.09 -9.08 7.96
N VAL A 166 -19.12 -8.54 7.32
CA VAL A 166 -19.22 -8.45 5.85
C VAL A 166 -18.10 -7.58 5.27
N MET A 167 -17.83 -6.44 5.89
CA MET A 167 -16.80 -5.52 5.43
C MET A 167 -15.40 -6.13 5.62
N ARG A 168 -15.19 -6.85 6.72
CA ARG A 168 -13.93 -7.57 6.98
C ARG A 168 -13.61 -8.62 5.91
N TYR A 169 -14.62 -9.33 5.39
CA TYR A 169 -14.40 -10.27 4.27
C TYR A 169 -13.96 -9.55 2.99
N ILE A 170 -14.56 -8.41 2.66
CA ILE A 170 -14.21 -7.60 1.48
C ILE A 170 -12.82 -6.99 1.64
N SER A 171 -12.51 -6.48 2.84
CA SER A 171 -11.19 -5.95 3.19
C SER A 171 -10.11 -7.01 3.04
N ASN A 172 -10.35 -8.25 3.49
CA ASN A 172 -9.38 -9.35 3.34
C ASN A 172 -9.11 -9.74 1.88
N PHE A 173 -10.07 -9.54 0.97
CA PHE A 173 -9.84 -9.76 -0.45
C PHE A 173 -8.98 -8.65 -1.08
N THR A 174 -8.95 -7.47 -0.46
CA THR A 174 -8.20 -6.33 -0.95
C THR A 174 -6.72 -6.50 -0.58
N PRO A 175 -5.79 -6.61 -1.56
CA PRO A 175 -4.37 -6.85 -1.27
C PRO A 175 -3.71 -5.72 -0.48
N LEU A 176 -4.34 -4.54 -0.45
CA LEU A 176 -3.90 -3.39 0.34
C LEU A 176 -3.96 -3.66 1.86
N THR A 177 -4.95 -4.41 2.32
CA THR A 177 -5.25 -4.59 3.75
C THR A 177 -4.12 -5.30 4.48
N HIS A 178 -3.66 -6.43 3.94
CA HIS A 178 -2.57 -7.21 4.53
C HIS A 178 -1.24 -6.43 4.58
N THR A 179 -0.95 -5.67 3.53
CA THR A 179 0.25 -4.84 3.46
C THR A 179 0.23 -3.70 4.47
N VAL A 180 -0.93 -3.04 4.64
CA VAL A 180 -1.10 -1.98 5.64
C VAL A 180 -0.93 -2.53 7.06
N GLU A 181 -1.50 -3.70 7.35
CA GLU A 181 -1.34 -4.37 8.64
C GLU A 181 0.12 -4.75 8.91
N ALA A 182 0.79 -5.37 7.95
CA ALA A 182 2.20 -5.74 8.07
C ALA A 182 3.10 -4.50 8.26
N MET A 183 2.85 -3.41 7.52
CA MET A 183 3.61 -2.16 7.67
C MET A 183 3.37 -1.50 9.03
N ARG A 184 2.14 -1.56 9.56
CA ARG A 184 1.83 -1.13 10.93
C ARG A 184 2.59 -1.95 11.98
N CYS A 185 2.66 -3.28 11.83
CA CYS A 185 3.43 -4.13 12.73
C CYS A 185 4.92 -3.75 12.76
N ILE A 186 5.51 -3.46 11.61
CA ILE A 186 6.92 -3.06 11.51
C ILE A 186 7.15 -1.68 12.14
N ALA A 187 6.25 -0.73 11.88
CA ALA A 187 6.36 0.63 12.42
C ALA A 187 6.14 0.67 13.94
N ALA A 188 5.21 -0.14 14.47
CA ALA A 188 4.86 -0.12 15.90
C ALA A 188 5.76 -1.01 16.77
N ARG A 189 6.17 -2.20 16.28
CA ARG A 189 6.88 -3.21 17.10
C ARG A 189 8.37 -3.33 16.81
N SER A 190 8.93 -2.58 15.86
CA SER A 190 10.34 -2.72 15.46
C SER A 190 10.74 -4.16 15.11
N TRP A 191 9.82 -4.95 14.53
CA TRP A 191 10.11 -6.36 14.24
C TRP A 191 11.24 -6.49 13.22
N SER A 192 12.34 -7.11 13.68
CA SER A 192 13.41 -7.64 12.85
C SER A 192 13.05 -9.07 12.41
N LEU A 193 13.60 -9.53 11.29
CA LEU A 193 13.42 -10.84 10.65
C LEU A 193 13.74 -12.06 11.54
N THR A 194 14.18 -11.82 12.78
CA THR A 194 14.62 -12.81 13.78
C THR A 194 13.52 -13.24 14.76
N HIS A 195 12.29 -12.73 14.63
CA HIS A 195 11.19 -13.01 15.56
C HIS A 195 9.98 -13.74 14.92
N PHE A 196 10.24 -14.49 13.85
CA PHE A 196 9.34 -15.53 13.35
C PHE A 196 9.68 -16.89 13.96
#